data_AF-A0A538R528-F1
#
_entry.id   AF-A0A538R528-F1
#
_cell.length_a   1.000
_cell.length_b   1.000
_cell.length_c   1.000
_cell.angle_alpha   90.00
_cell.angle_beta   90.00
_cell.angle_gamma   90.00
#
_symmetry.space_group_name_H-M   'P 1'
#
loop_
_entity.id
_entity.type
_entity.pdbx_description
1 polymer ?
#
loop_
_entity_poly.entity_id
_entity_poly.type
_entity_poly.pdbx_seq_one_letter_code
_entity_poly.pdbx_strand_id
1 'polypeptide(L)' 'MTRLARAAVEALMAERPDSTLEGALEVFEVFASGSLTDEVYILDDVAGKRIAIAPTALKEKYRRG' A
#
# COMPACT_ATOMS: atom_id res chain seq x y z
N MET A 1 7.62 11.47 -3.29
CA MET A 1 7.44 10.12 -3.87
C MET A 1 8.36 9.17 -3.15
N THR A 2 7.80 8.20 -2.44
CA THR A 2 8.53 7.19 -1.67
C THR A 2 8.29 5.82 -2.27
N ARG A 3 9.35 5.03 -2.41
CA ARG A 3 9.28 3.65 -2.91
C ARG A 3 9.55 2.68 -1.76
N LEU A 4 8.64 1.72 -1.57
CA LEU A 4 8.76 0.67 -0.56
C LEU A 4 8.83 -0.68 -1.26
N ALA A 5 9.71 -1.56 -0.77
CA ALA A 5 9.70 -2.95 -1.20
C ALA A 5 8.44 -3.63 -0.64
N ARG A 6 7.81 -4.49 -1.45
CA ARG A 6 6.68 -5.32 -1.03
C ARG A 6 6.96 -6.06 0.27
N ALA A 7 8.15 -6.64 0.39
CA ALA A 7 8.56 -7.37 1.59
C ALA A 7 8.54 -6.48 2.85
N ALA A 8 8.93 -5.20 2.74
CA ALA A 8 8.89 -4.26 3.85
C ALA A 8 7.44 -3.92 4.23
N VAL A 9 6.55 -3.78 3.24
CA VAL A 9 5.11 -3.59 3.49
C VAL A 9 4.50 -4.82 4.15
N GLU A 10 4.88 -6.03 3.72
CA GLU A 10 4.41 -7.26 4.36
C GLU A 10 4.91 -7.40 5.80
N ALA A 11 6.15 -7.00 6.11
CA ALA A 11 6.65 -6.95 7.47
C ALA A 11 5.85 -5.96 8.33
N LEU A 12 5.58 -4.76 7.81
CA LEU A 12 4.75 -3.75 8.49
C LEU A 12 3.33 -4.27 8.78
N MET A 13 2.73 -4.98 7.82
CA MET A 13 1.41 -5.60 8.00
C MET A 13 1.45 -6.74 9.03
N ALA A 14 2.56 -7.48 9.13
CA ALA A 14 2.72 -8.53 10.14
C ALA A 14 2.77 -7.95 11.56
N GLU A 15 3.32 -6.74 11.73
CA GLU A 15 3.31 -6.00 13.01
C GLU A 15 1.94 -5.39 13.34
N ARG A 16 1.07 -5.25 12.33
CA ARG A 16 -0.26 -4.62 12.44
C ARG A 16 -1.35 -5.52 11.86
N PRO A 17 -1.58 -6.72 12.44
CA PRO A 17 -2.46 -7.74 11.84
C PRO A 17 -3.90 -7.26 11.66
N ASP A 18 -4.34 -6.28 12.45
CA ASP A 18 -5.70 -5.72 12.42
C ASP A 18 -5.87 -4.47 11.56
N SER A 19 -4.78 -3.95 10.99
CA SER A 19 -4.84 -2.77 10.11
C SER A 19 -5.24 -3.13 8.68
N THR A 20 -5.81 -2.16 7.98
CA THR A 20 -5.91 -2.18 6.51
C THR A 20 -4.60 -1.70 5.90
N LEU A 21 -4.40 -1.95 4.60
CA LEU A 21 -3.21 -1.49 3.89
C LEU A 21 -3.13 0.05 3.88
N GLU A 22 -4.27 0.72 3.73
CA GLU A 22 -4.40 2.17 3.83
C GLU A 22 -3.99 2.69 5.21
N GLY A 23 -4.48 2.05 6.27
CA GLY A 23 -4.16 2.42 7.64
C GLY A 23 -2.70 2.17 8.00
N ALA A 24 -2.11 1.06 7.52
CA ALA A 24 -0.71 0.75 7.77
C ALA A 24 0.24 1.73 7.06
N LEU A 25 -0.09 2.13 5.83
CA LEU A 25 0.71 3.07 5.03
C LEU A 25 0.39 4.55 5.29
N GLU A 26 -0.61 4.81 6.15
CA GLU A 26 -1.11 6.16 6.48
C GLU A 26 -1.47 6.95 5.22
N VAL A 27 -2.14 6.28 4.29
CA VAL A 27 -2.59 6.87 3.02
C VAL A 27 -4.11 6.93 2.96
N PHE A 28 -4.64 7.86 2.18
CA PHE A 28 -6.07 7.98 1.92
C PHE A 28 -6.62 6.76 1.19
N GLU A 29 -5.90 6.27 0.18
CA GLU A 29 -6.34 5.14 -0.63
C GLU A 29 -5.13 4.41 -1.24
N VAL A 30 -5.22 3.08 -1.35
CA VAL A 30 -4.27 2.28 -2.13
C VAL A 30 -4.89 1.91 -3.47
N PHE A 31 -4.27 2.28 -4.58
CA PHE A 31 -4.62 1.80 -5.92
C PHE A 31 -3.87 0.49 -6.24
N ALA A 32 -4.56 -0.43 -6.90
CA ALA A 32 -3.93 -1.64 -7.42
C ALA A 32 -3.34 -1.37 -8.81
N SER A 33 -2.12 -1.81 -9.04
CA SER A 33 -1.50 -1.86 -10.36
C SER A 33 -1.14 -3.29 -10.73
N GLY A 34 -1.58 -3.72 -11.91
CA GLY A 34 -1.20 -5.01 -12.49
C GLY A 34 0.21 -5.03 -13.08
N SER A 35 0.86 -3.87 -13.25
CA SER A 35 2.25 -3.78 -13.72
C SER A 35 3.28 -3.85 -12.59
N LEU A 36 2.85 -3.72 -11.33
CA LEU A 36 3.73 -3.80 -10.17
C LEU A 36 3.78 -5.22 -9.61
N THR A 37 4.97 -5.67 -9.26
CA THR A 37 5.23 -7.01 -8.73
C THR A 37 5.67 -6.99 -7.27
N ASP A 38 6.65 -6.15 -6.97
CA ASP A 38 7.46 -6.20 -5.75
C ASP A 38 7.68 -4.83 -5.10
N GLU A 39 6.97 -3.80 -5.58
CA GLU A 39 7.14 -2.42 -5.14
C GLU A 39 5.80 -1.75 -4.84
N VAL A 40 5.79 -0.90 -3.83
CA VAL A 40 4.69 -0.01 -3.48
C VAL A 40 5.19 1.42 -3.56
N TYR A 41 4.44 2.26 -4.28
CA TYR A 41 4.75 3.67 -4.45
C TYR A 41 3.82 4.52 -3.62
N ILE A 42 4.36 5.41 -2.80
CA ILE A 42 3.61 6.42 -2.06
C ILE A 42 3.79 7.77 -2.76
N LEU A 43 2.66 8.36 -3.12
CA LEU A 43 2.55 9.67 -3.75
C LEU A 43 1.93 10.63 -2.74
N ASP A 44 2.65 11.72 -2.47
CA ASP A 44 2.18 12.82 -1.66
C ASP A 44 1.53 13.87 -2.56
N ASP A 45 0.57 14.63 -2.02
CA ASP A 45 -0.08 15.77 -2.67
C ASP A 45 -0.80 15.47 -4.00
N VAL A 46 -1.40 14.29 -4.10
CA VAL A 46 -2.32 13.97 -5.21
C VAL A 46 -3.68 14.56 -4.87
N ALA A 47 -3.97 15.74 -5.43
CA ALA A 47 -5.16 16.53 -5.10
C ALA A 47 -5.31 16.78 -3.59
N GLY A 48 -4.20 17.11 -2.92
CA GLY A 48 -4.15 17.35 -1.47
C GLY A 48 -4.22 16.09 -0.60
N LYS A 49 -4.10 14.89 -1.21
CA LYS A 49 -4.14 13.61 -0.49
C LYS A 49 -2.86 12.81 -0.71
N ARG A 50 -2.56 11.94 0.24
CA ARG A 50 -1.51 10.94 0.14
C ARG A 50 -2.12 9.63 -0.34
N ILE A 51 -1.61 9.04 -1.42
CA ILE A 51 -2.10 7.77 -1.97
C ILE A 51 -0.96 6.78 -2.12
N ALA A 52 -1.29 5.49 -2.14
CA ALA A 52 -0.34 4.44 -2.48
C ALA A 52 -0.75 3.74 -3.79
N ILE A 53 0.23 3.21 -4.53
CA ILE A 53 0.02 2.30 -5.65
C ILE A 53 0.77 1.02 -5.31
N ALA A 54 0.05 -0.10 -5.24
CA ALA A 54 0.58 -1.39 -4.84
C ALA A 54 0.28 -2.48 -5.89
N PRO A 55 1.01 -3.62 -5.88
CA PRO A 55 0.67 -4.78 -6.69
C PRO A 55 -0.77 -5.23 -6.39
N THR A 56 -1.52 -5.62 -7.42
CA THR A 56 -2.90 -6.12 -7.25
C THR A 56 -2.98 -7.23 -6.22
N ALA A 57 -2.09 -8.22 -6.30
CA ALA A 57 -2.04 -9.33 -5.35
C ALA A 57 -1.79 -8.87 -3.90
N LEU A 58 -1.03 -7.79 -3.69
CA LEU A 58 -0.76 -7.24 -2.37
C LEU A 58 -2.01 -6.55 -1.80
N LYS A 59 -2.68 -5.71 -2.62
CA LYS A 59 -3.92 -5.04 -2.20
C LYS A 59 -5.01 -6.06 -1.90
N GLU A 60 -5.16 -7.09 -2.72
CA GLU A 60 -6.17 -8.14 -2.53
C GLU A 60 -5.93 -8.97 -1.27
N LYS A 61 -4.68 -9.32 -0.98
CA LYS A 61 -4.30 -10.06 0.24
C LYS A 61 -4.72 -9.34 1.53
N TYR A 62 -4.65 -8.01 1.54
CA TYR A 62 -4.98 -7.18 2.71
C TYR A 62 -6.30 -6.42 2.58
N ARG A 63 -7.11 -6.73 1.56
CA ARG A 63 -8.47 -6.17 1.43
C ARG A 63 -9.33 -6.73 2.55
N ARG A 64 -9.69 -5.87 3.51
CA ARG A 64 -10.79 -6.15 4.45
C ARG A 64 -12.07 -5.56 3.84
N GLY A 65 -13.11 -6.40 3.74
CA GLY A 65 -14.39 -6.07 3.09
C GLY A 65 -15.19 -5.02 3.84
#